data_AF-A0A4S8RKK3-F1
#
_entry.id   AF-A0A4S8RKK3-F1
#
_cell.length_a   1.000
_cell.length_b   1.000
_cell.length_c   1.000
_cell.angle_alpha   90.00
_cell.angle_beta   90.00
_cell.angle_gamma   90.00
#
_symmetry.space_group_name_H-M   'P 1'
#
loop_
_entity.id
_entity.type
_entity.pdbx_description
1 polymer ?
#
loop_
_entity_poly.entity_id
_entity_poly.type
_entity_poly.pdbx_seq_one_letter_code
_entity_poly.pdbx_strand_id
1 'polypeptide(L)'
;MSSVHFPARQCLTCASNGATCNGEFPVCSSCLSLKEVCEKPEIEIEVPWQKSPTSQSCEVLSPDPNHNDAVFTEDFIKAQHGEFINGLTQVYETLRCMQYIEESEIRRPPHRNLPKEELVTIGLESEVIALLQHLPFLEMYDEISHGTLPYNYLGDVSEAREVLWKGEYDLAPWTIRLGSCKANPGIFGRTIIYDIRTKHIIQWPNNSPGYTNTYLDLPSVPAKVMLDQWIENLRDLKELPWSDGRSRHVESEPSAPPFGYIDYIANGYNIVDPTPDADQYLLDDYNKRAAQKRLFVEHGWPDDFRVKEFRSAKREFDKEDRKLRMVTQKLMHNGPYDGKAGARAEAMAKHSKFLEEAAGLRAIIKSSRR
;
A
#
# COMPACT_ATOMS: atom_id res chain seq x y z
N MET A 1 -4.62 -23.16 -34.31
CA MET A 1 -5.02 -23.59 -32.95
C MET A 1 -6.27 -22.80 -32.61
N SER A 2 -7.36 -23.47 -32.27
CA SER A 2 -8.66 -22.85 -31.99
C SER A 2 -8.55 -21.91 -30.80
N SER A 3 -8.87 -20.62 -30.99
CA SER A 3 -9.00 -19.65 -29.92
C SER A 3 -10.11 -20.11 -28.97
N VAL A 4 -9.73 -20.67 -27.83
CA VAL A 4 -10.69 -21.00 -26.78
C VAL A 4 -11.18 -19.67 -26.20
N HIS A 5 -12.39 -19.26 -26.57
CA HIS A 5 -13.10 -18.18 -25.90
C HIS A 5 -13.40 -18.64 -24.47
N PHE A 6 -12.56 -18.26 -23.52
CA PHE A 6 -12.91 -18.33 -22.12
C PHE A 6 -14.04 -17.33 -21.86
N PRO A 7 -15.18 -17.74 -21.28
CA PRO A 7 -16.17 -16.78 -20.79
C PRO A 7 -15.49 -15.79 -19.87
N ALA A 8 -15.83 -14.50 -19.96
CA ALA A 8 -15.15 -13.36 -19.31
C ALA A 8 -15.01 -13.42 -17.77
N ARG A 9 -15.43 -14.53 -17.15
CA ARG A 9 -15.56 -14.73 -15.71
C ARG A 9 -15.26 -16.18 -15.26
N GLN A 10 -14.81 -17.08 -16.14
CA GLN A 10 -14.50 -18.47 -15.78
C GLN A 10 -13.05 -18.61 -15.27
N CYS A 11 -12.85 -19.18 -14.08
CA CYS A 11 -11.52 -19.53 -13.59
C CYS A 11 -11.08 -20.91 -14.13
N LEU A 12 -9.77 -21.13 -14.30
CA LEU A 12 -9.13 -22.36 -14.73
C LEU A 12 -9.52 -23.56 -13.85
N THR A 13 -9.63 -23.38 -12.53
CA THR A 13 -10.03 -24.46 -11.62
C THR A 13 -11.49 -24.87 -11.82
N CYS A 14 -12.39 -23.87 -11.89
CA CYS A 14 -13.79 -24.09 -12.23
C CYS A 14 -13.87 -24.73 -13.65
N ALA A 15 -13.02 -24.35 -14.61
CA ALA A 15 -12.95 -24.94 -15.96
C ALA A 15 -12.42 -26.39 -15.99
N SER A 16 -11.35 -26.69 -15.25
CA SER A 16 -10.72 -28.02 -15.19
C SER A 16 -11.64 -29.03 -14.53
N ASN A 17 -12.45 -28.58 -13.57
CA ASN A 17 -13.37 -29.42 -12.83
C ASN A 17 -14.75 -29.54 -13.50
N GLY A 18 -14.97 -28.87 -14.65
CA GLY A 18 -16.28 -28.81 -15.29
C GLY A 18 -17.35 -28.13 -14.43
N ALA A 19 -16.95 -27.28 -13.48
CA ALA A 19 -17.82 -26.59 -12.55
C ALA A 19 -18.29 -25.23 -13.08
N THR A 20 -19.47 -24.81 -12.65
CA THR A 20 -20.02 -23.50 -13.03
C THR A 20 -19.30 -22.40 -12.25
N CYS A 21 -18.64 -21.50 -12.98
CA CYS A 21 -17.95 -20.36 -12.40
C CYS A 21 -18.86 -19.14 -12.41
N ASN A 22 -19.21 -18.61 -11.25
CA ASN A 22 -19.91 -17.32 -11.16
C ASN A 22 -18.96 -16.12 -11.35
N GLY A 23 -17.64 -16.37 -11.32
CA GLY A 23 -16.60 -15.37 -11.48
C GLY A 23 -16.68 -14.23 -10.48
N GLU A 24 -17.30 -14.49 -9.33
CA GLU A 24 -17.29 -13.55 -8.23
C GLU A 24 -15.83 -13.27 -7.86
N PHE A 25 -15.53 -11.98 -7.79
CA PHE A 25 -14.29 -11.55 -7.19
C PHE A 25 -14.47 -11.74 -5.69
N PRO A 26 -13.56 -12.42 -5.02
CA PRO A 26 -12.22 -12.87 -5.45
C PRO A 26 -12.05 -14.37 -5.75
N VAL A 27 -12.98 -15.22 -5.32
CA VAL A 27 -12.98 -16.68 -5.56
C VAL A 27 -14.36 -17.06 -6.09
N CYS A 28 -14.45 -17.87 -7.16
CA CYS A 28 -15.77 -18.38 -7.59
C CYS A 28 -16.41 -19.14 -6.43
N SER A 29 -17.71 -18.95 -6.19
CA SER A 29 -18.43 -19.65 -5.10
C SER A 29 -18.19 -21.17 -5.11
N SER A 30 -17.96 -21.74 -6.30
CA SER A 30 -17.57 -23.14 -6.48
C SER A 30 -16.18 -23.46 -5.95
N CYS A 31 -15.14 -22.68 -6.26
CA CYS A 31 -13.79 -22.91 -5.71
C CYS A 31 -13.75 -22.68 -4.19
N LEU A 32 -14.51 -21.70 -3.68
CA LEU A 32 -14.63 -21.46 -2.25
C LEU A 32 -15.21 -22.68 -1.53
N SER A 33 -16.27 -23.28 -2.10
CA SER A 33 -16.91 -24.47 -1.56
C SER A 33 -15.99 -25.70 -1.59
N LEU A 34 -15.16 -25.80 -2.63
CA LEU A 34 -14.22 -26.91 -2.81
C LEU A 34 -12.91 -26.73 -2.01
N LYS A 35 -12.69 -25.56 -1.41
CA LYS A 35 -11.41 -25.15 -0.79
C LYS A 35 -10.23 -25.32 -1.76
N GLU A 36 -10.46 -25.10 -3.04
CA GLU A 36 -9.45 -25.17 -4.08
C GLU A 36 -8.97 -23.78 -4.47
N VAL A 37 -7.72 -23.69 -4.91
CA VAL A 37 -7.15 -22.46 -5.46
C VAL A 37 -7.94 -22.11 -6.72
N CYS A 38 -8.47 -20.89 -6.81
CA CYS A 38 -9.25 -20.43 -7.96
C CYS A 38 -8.34 -19.83 -9.03
N GLU A 39 -7.56 -20.66 -9.72
CA GLU A 39 -6.64 -20.19 -10.75
C GLU A 39 -7.42 -19.46 -11.86
N LYS A 40 -7.07 -18.23 -12.23
CA LYS A 40 -7.66 -17.56 -13.41
C LYS A 40 -6.74 -17.71 -14.62
N PRO A 41 -7.28 -17.75 -15.85
CA PRO A 41 -6.44 -17.81 -17.04
C PRO A 41 -5.64 -16.52 -17.14
N GLU A 42 -4.36 -16.62 -17.54
CA GLU A 42 -3.59 -15.48 -18.02
C GLU A 42 -4.23 -15.03 -19.34
N ILE A 43 -5.22 -14.13 -19.26
CA ILE A 43 -5.90 -13.58 -20.43
C ILE A 43 -5.25 -12.23 -20.72
N GLU A 44 -4.62 -12.10 -21.88
CA GLU A 44 -4.26 -10.79 -22.41
C GLU A 44 -5.55 -9.97 -22.57
N ILE A 45 -5.62 -8.86 -21.83
CA ILE A 45 -6.73 -7.92 -21.99
C ILE A 45 -6.44 -7.00 -23.15
N GLU A 46 -7.32 -7.01 -24.14
CA GLU A 46 -7.41 -5.94 -25.13
C GLU A 46 -7.88 -4.66 -24.43
N VAL A 47 -6.99 -3.68 -24.39
CA VAL A 47 -7.29 -2.34 -23.88
C VAL A 47 -7.53 -1.38 -25.06
N PRO A 48 -8.40 -0.38 -24.91
CA PRO A 48 -8.72 0.56 -26.00
C PRO A 48 -7.62 1.62 -26.25
N TRP A 49 -6.44 1.47 -25.65
CA TRP A 49 -5.29 2.37 -25.83
C TRP A 49 -4.07 1.61 -26.28
N GLN A 50 -3.11 2.34 -26.86
CA GLN A 50 -1.83 1.78 -27.23
C GLN A 50 -0.99 1.51 -25.96
N LYS A 51 -0.50 0.29 -25.83
CA LYS A 51 0.42 -0.10 -24.75
C LYS A 51 1.72 0.70 -24.86
N SER A 52 2.28 1.10 -23.72
CA SER A 52 3.60 1.73 -23.64
C SER A 52 4.65 0.83 -24.31
N PRO A 53 5.61 1.39 -25.07
CA PRO A 53 6.75 0.61 -25.54
C PRO A 53 7.44 -0.04 -24.34
N THR A 54 7.63 -1.35 -24.35
CA THR A 54 8.35 -2.06 -23.27
C THR A 54 9.74 -1.44 -23.11
N SER A 55 10.25 -1.34 -21.87
CA SER A 55 11.54 -0.74 -21.49
C SER A 55 12.79 -1.30 -22.21
N GLN A 56 12.63 -2.28 -23.12
CA GLN A 56 13.69 -2.83 -23.97
C GLN A 56 13.77 -2.22 -25.38
N SER A 57 12.84 -1.36 -25.78
CA SER A 57 12.75 -0.82 -27.14
C SER A 57 12.42 0.68 -27.15
N CYS A 58 13.21 1.49 -26.45
CA CYS A 58 13.19 2.94 -26.66
C CYS A 58 13.99 3.30 -27.92
N GLU A 59 13.53 2.90 -29.10
CA GLU A 59 13.92 3.59 -30.33
C GLU A 59 13.07 4.87 -30.42
N VAL A 60 13.75 6.00 -30.29
CA VAL A 60 13.17 7.35 -30.29
C VAL A 60 12.53 7.61 -31.65
N LEU A 61 11.20 7.45 -31.75
CA LEU A 61 10.42 8.06 -32.82
C LEU A 61 10.15 9.52 -32.44
N SER A 62 10.85 10.43 -33.11
CA SER A 62 10.69 11.88 -32.95
C SER A 62 9.21 12.29 -33.12
N PRO A 63 8.58 12.93 -32.12
CA PRO A 63 7.23 13.46 -32.27
C PRO A 63 7.21 14.62 -33.29
N ASP A 64 6.12 14.72 -34.05
CA ASP A 64 5.83 15.86 -34.92
C ASP A 64 5.60 17.12 -34.06
N PRO A 65 6.45 18.16 -34.16
CA PRO A 65 6.37 19.37 -33.33
C PRO A 65 5.14 20.26 -33.61
N ASN A 66 4.26 19.88 -34.55
CA ASN A 66 3.08 20.65 -34.94
C ASN A 66 1.75 20.17 -34.37
N HIS A 67 1.72 19.19 -33.46
CA HIS A 67 0.50 18.97 -32.69
C HIS A 67 0.34 20.11 -31.69
N ASN A 68 -0.63 21.00 -31.97
CA ASN A 68 -1.08 22.04 -31.04
C ASN A 68 -1.44 21.41 -29.70
N ASP A 69 -0.49 21.40 -28.76
CA ASP A 69 -0.73 21.10 -27.37
C ASP A 69 -1.86 22.04 -26.91
N ALA A 70 -3.00 21.48 -26.52
CA ALA A 70 -3.93 22.22 -25.70
C ALA A 70 -3.13 22.67 -24.47
N VAL A 71 -2.80 23.96 -24.41
CA VAL A 71 -2.03 24.52 -23.29
C VAL A 71 -2.94 24.48 -22.07
N PHE A 72 -2.87 23.40 -21.31
CA PHE A 72 -3.54 23.29 -20.03
C PHE A 72 -2.96 24.37 -19.12
N THR A 73 -3.73 25.44 -18.90
CA THR A 73 -3.33 26.54 -18.05
C THR A 73 -3.34 26.10 -16.59
N GLU A 74 -2.58 26.79 -15.74
CA GLU A 74 -2.61 26.55 -14.29
C GLU A 74 -4.04 26.71 -13.74
N ASP A 75 -4.80 27.68 -14.25
CA ASP A 75 -6.21 27.88 -13.87
C ASP A 75 -7.10 26.70 -14.27
N PHE A 76 -6.87 26.10 -15.44
CA PHE A 76 -7.57 24.89 -15.86
C PHE A 76 -7.26 23.73 -14.92
N ILE A 77 -5.97 23.47 -14.65
CA ILE A 77 -5.56 22.36 -13.78
C ILE A 77 -6.13 22.52 -12.37
N LYS A 78 -6.08 23.73 -11.81
CA LYS A 78 -6.69 24.04 -10.51
C LYS A 78 -8.21 23.85 -10.53
N ALA A 79 -8.89 24.29 -11.58
CA ALA A 79 -10.33 24.13 -11.71
C ALA A 79 -10.75 22.66 -11.84
N GLN A 80 -9.98 21.85 -12.57
CA GLN A 80 -10.34 20.44 -12.82
C GLN A 80 -9.89 19.48 -11.71
N HIS A 81 -8.71 19.71 -11.14
CA HIS A 81 -8.01 18.79 -10.23
C HIS A 81 -7.63 19.40 -8.88
N GLY A 82 -8.08 20.63 -8.57
CA GLY A 82 -7.72 21.31 -7.32
C GLY A 82 -8.05 20.51 -6.06
N GLU A 83 -9.20 19.83 -6.02
CA GLU A 83 -9.56 18.96 -4.89
C GLU A 83 -8.58 17.80 -4.71
N PHE A 84 -8.14 17.19 -5.82
CA PHE A 84 -7.18 16.10 -5.82
C PHE A 84 -5.79 16.56 -5.36
N ILE A 85 -5.30 17.68 -5.92
CA ILE A 85 -4.01 18.28 -5.56
C ILE A 85 -3.98 18.61 -4.06
N ASN A 86 -5.04 19.24 -3.56
CA ASN A 86 -5.15 19.64 -2.16
C ASN A 86 -5.25 18.41 -1.24
N GLY A 87 -6.06 17.42 -1.59
CA GLY A 87 -6.21 16.19 -0.81
C GLY A 87 -4.89 15.41 -0.70
N LEU A 88 -4.17 15.22 -1.81
CA LEU A 88 -2.87 14.53 -1.79
C LEU A 88 -1.83 15.32 -0.98
N THR A 89 -1.83 16.64 -1.11
CA THR A 89 -0.99 17.51 -0.27
C THR A 89 -1.30 17.29 1.20
N GLN A 90 -2.57 17.27 1.60
CA GLN A 90 -2.97 17.06 2.99
C GLN A 90 -2.62 15.67 3.52
N VAL A 91 -2.66 14.62 2.69
CA VAL A 91 -2.16 13.28 3.09
C VAL A 91 -0.69 13.36 3.50
N TYR A 92 0.18 13.96 2.67
CA TYR A 92 1.60 14.11 2.98
C TYR A 92 1.84 15.06 4.16
N GLU A 93 1.08 16.15 4.28
CA GLU A 93 1.12 17.01 5.47
C GLU A 93 0.78 16.22 6.74
N THR A 94 -0.21 15.33 6.68
CA THR A 94 -0.64 14.51 7.82
C THR A 94 0.47 13.55 8.22
N LEU A 95 1.07 12.83 7.26
CA LEU A 95 2.24 11.96 7.52
C LEU A 95 3.42 12.74 8.13
N ARG A 96 3.66 13.97 7.66
CA ARG A 96 4.70 14.84 8.24
C ARG A 96 4.37 15.24 9.68
N CYS A 97 3.12 15.62 9.93
CA CYS A 97 2.64 15.96 11.28
C CYS A 97 2.80 14.79 12.25
N MET A 98 2.55 13.55 11.79
CA MET A 98 2.78 12.31 12.54
C MET A 98 4.26 11.99 12.81
N GLN A 99 5.21 12.82 12.36
CA GLN A 99 6.66 12.58 12.46
C GLN A 99 7.11 11.34 11.70
N TYR A 100 6.39 10.97 10.64
CA TYR A 100 6.75 9.83 9.80
C TYR A 100 7.73 10.20 8.69
N ILE A 101 7.44 11.32 8.03
CA ILE A 101 8.26 11.92 6.97
C ILE A 101 8.73 13.32 7.37
N GLU A 102 9.83 13.76 6.79
CA GLU A 102 10.41 15.09 6.98
C GLU A 102 10.00 16.05 5.86
N GLU A 103 10.05 17.36 6.12
CA GLU A 103 9.74 18.38 5.10
C GLU A 103 10.68 18.28 3.89
N SER A 104 11.94 17.94 4.11
CA SER A 104 12.93 17.76 3.04
C SER A 104 12.61 16.59 2.11
N GLU A 105 11.79 15.63 2.55
CA GLU A 105 11.38 14.48 1.75
C GLU A 105 10.19 14.79 0.84
N ILE A 106 9.53 15.95 1.02
CA ILE A 106 8.40 16.40 0.21
C ILE A 106 8.89 17.36 -0.88
N ARG A 107 8.85 16.91 -2.13
CA ARG A 107 9.06 17.75 -3.30
C ARG A 107 7.78 18.52 -3.61
N ARG A 108 7.76 19.81 -3.25
CA ARG A 108 6.63 20.71 -3.47
C ARG A 108 6.54 21.17 -4.92
N PRO A 109 5.33 21.24 -5.51
CA PRO A 109 5.11 21.89 -6.79
C PRO A 109 5.30 23.42 -6.69
N PRO A 110 5.47 24.15 -7.81
CA PRO A 110 5.44 23.66 -9.19
C PRO A 110 6.77 23.05 -9.66
N HIS A 111 6.70 21.93 -10.37
CA HIS A 111 7.87 21.22 -10.90
C HIS A 111 8.21 21.69 -12.32
N ARG A 112 9.38 22.29 -12.50
CA ARG A 112 9.85 22.76 -13.81
C ARG A 112 10.68 21.73 -14.58
N ASN A 113 11.19 20.71 -13.89
CA ASN A 113 12.16 19.75 -14.42
C ASN A 113 11.56 18.34 -14.60
N LEU A 114 10.27 18.23 -14.96
CA LEU A 114 9.70 16.93 -15.32
C LEU A 114 10.35 16.42 -16.62
N PRO A 115 10.62 15.11 -16.74
CA PRO A 115 11.13 14.50 -17.97
C PRO A 115 10.02 14.40 -19.02
N LYS A 116 9.64 15.55 -19.61
CA LYS A 116 8.47 15.68 -20.48
C LYS A 116 8.57 14.78 -21.71
N GLU A 117 9.73 14.72 -22.35
CA GLU A 117 9.94 13.90 -23.55
C GLU A 117 9.72 12.42 -23.24
N GLU A 118 10.21 11.93 -22.10
CA GLU A 118 10.02 10.55 -21.67
C GLU A 118 8.55 10.26 -21.33
N LEU A 119 7.86 11.18 -20.63
CA LEU A 119 6.43 11.07 -20.31
C LEU A 119 5.56 11.02 -21.59
N VAL A 120 5.89 11.81 -22.61
CA VAL A 120 5.24 11.75 -23.92
C VAL A 120 5.56 10.44 -24.64
N THR A 121 6.82 9.99 -24.58
CA THR A 121 7.28 8.76 -25.23
C THR A 121 6.59 7.52 -24.68
N ILE A 122 6.38 7.45 -23.36
CA ILE A 122 5.60 6.37 -22.74
C ILE A 122 4.09 6.52 -22.99
N GLY A 123 3.64 7.59 -23.62
CA GLY A 123 2.26 7.78 -24.08
C GLY A 123 1.30 8.38 -23.06
N LEU A 124 1.78 9.18 -22.09
CA LEU A 124 0.88 9.93 -21.20
C LEU A 124 0.22 11.11 -21.93
N GLU A 125 -1.04 11.40 -21.60
CA GLU A 125 -1.76 12.54 -22.15
C GLU A 125 -1.17 13.87 -21.65
N SER A 126 -1.25 14.91 -22.47
CA SER A 126 -0.72 16.25 -22.14
C SER A 126 -1.37 16.86 -20.90
N GLU A 127 -2.63 16.52 -20.59
CA GLU A 127 -3.31 16.93 -19.34
C GLU A 127 -2.67 16.29 -18.11
N VAL A 128 -2.30 15.00 -18.20
CA VAL A 128 -1.57 14.29 -17.13
C VAL A 128 -0.23 14.97 -16.90
N ILE A 129 0.53 15.22 -17.96
CA ILE A 129 1.86 15.85 -17.87
C ILE A 129 1.76 17.26 -17.29
N ALA A 130 0.72 18.01 -17.63
CA ALA A 130 0.45 19.31 -17.02
C ALA A 130 0.10 19.17 -15.53
N LEU A 131 -0.79 18.25 -15.16
CA LEU A 131 -1.18 17.99 -13.77
C LEU A 131 0.01 17.57 -12.90
N LEU A 132 0.93 16.73 -13.41
CA LEU A 132 2.12 16.28 -12.68
C LEU A 132 3.00 17.45 -12.20
N GLN A 133 2.99 18.60 -12.90
CA GLN A 133 3.73 19.79 -12.48
C GLN A 133 3.20 20.38 -11.16
N HIS A 134 1.96 20.05 -10.81
CA HIS A 134 1.23 20.63 -9.68
C HIS A 134 1.02 19.65 -8.53
N LEU A 135 1.51 18.40 -8.62
CA LEU A 135 1.40 17.41 -7.55
C LEU A 135 2.61 17.45 -6.61
N PRO A 136 2.43 17.20 -5.31
CA PRO A 136 3.55 16.90 -4.43
C PRO A 136 4.08 15.48 -4.71
N PHE A 137 5.41 15.31 -4.64
CA PHE A 137 6.06 13.99 -4.71
C PHE A 137 6.90 13.72 -3.46
N LEU A 138 7.15 12.45 -3.17
CA LEU A 138 8.03 12.03 -2.09
C LEU A 138 9.36 11.50 -2.64
N GLU A 139 10.46 11.85 -1.99
CA GLU A 139 11.80 11.33 -2.33
C GLU A 139 12.10 9.96 -1.73
N MET A 140 11.36 9.59 -0.70
CA MET A 140 11.50 8.30 -0.04
C MET A 140 10.81 7.18 -0.83
N TYR A 141 11.31 5.97 -0.66
CA TYR A 141 10.78 4.75 -1.28
C TYR A 141 10.21 3.76 -0.27
N ASP A 142 9.92 4.21 0.96
CA ASP A 142 9.21 3.38 1.95
C ASP A 142 7.68 3.53 1.81
N GLU A 143 6.94 2.79 2.62
CA GLU A 143 5.48 2.77 2.58
C GLU A 143 4.85 4.14 2.89
N ILE A 144 3.81 4.54 2.15
CA ILE A 144 2.92 5.66 2.48
C ILE A 144 1.56 5.18 2.98
N SER A 145 1.20 3.94 2.65
CA SER A 145 0.12 3.15 3.21
C SER A 145 0.58 1.69 3.27
N HIS A 146 -0.15 0.82 3.96
CA HIS A 146 0.28 -0.56 4.15
C HIS A 146 0.55 -1.27 2.82
N GLY A 147 1.79 -1.70 2.62
CA GLY A 147 2.23 -2.35 1.39
C GLY A 147 2.24 -1.45 0.14
N THR A 148 2.04 -0.13 0.26
CA THR A 148 2.04 0.81 -0.87
C THR A 148 3.19 1.81 -0.73
N LEU A 149 4.09 1.82 -1.71
CA LEU A 149 5.20 2.77 -1.86
C LEU A 149 4.73 3.98 -2.68
N PRO A 150 5.26 5.20 -2.47
CA PRO A 150 4.95 6.35 -3.30
C PRO A 150 5.54 6.18 -4.70
N TYR A 151 4.88 6.76 -5.70
CA TYR A 151 5.43 6.85 -7.06
C TYR A 151 5.88 8.28 -7.35
N ASN A 152 7.09 8.45 -7.89
CA ASN A 152 7.71 9.75 -8.11
C ASN A 152 8.15 9.95 -9.56
N TYR A 153 7.38 10.75 -10.30
CA TYR A 153 7.60 11.07 -11.71
C TYR A 153 8.81 11.99 -11.98
N LEU A 154 9.50 12.49 -10.96
CA LEU A 154 10.71 13.31 -11.12
C LEU A 154 11.98 12.48 -11.30
N GLY A 155 11.99 11.24 -10.78
CA GLY A 155 13.21 10.41 -10.69
C GLY A 155 13.22 9.23 -11.66
N ASP A 156 12.06 8.61 -11.90
CA ASP A 156 11.91 7.47 -12.79
C ASP A 156 10.49 7.47 -13.36
N VAL A 157 10.38 7.42 -14.69
CA VAL A 157 9.11 7.38 -15.42
C VAL A 157 8.94 6.11 -16.24
N SER A 158 9.95 5.22 -16.25
CA SER A 158 9.96 4.03 -17.10
C SER A 158 8.80 3.08 -16.77
N GLU A 159 8.48 2.94 -15.48
CA GLU A 159 7.39 2.09 -14.98
C GLU A 159 6.10 2.88 -14.67
N ALA A 160 5.95 4.11 -15.17
CA ALA A 160 4.85 4.99 -14.77
C ALA A 160 3.49 4.44 -15.17
N ARG A 161 3.47 3.69 -16.26
CA ARG A 161 2.27 3.01 -16.75
C ARG A 161 2.34 1.48 -16.59
N GLU A 162 3.50 0.89 -16.33
CA GLU A 162 3.64 -0.55 -16.08
C GLU A 162 3.31 -0.90 -14.62
N VAL A 163 2.24 -1.66 -14.39
CA VAL A 163 1.76 -1.93 -13.02
C VAL A 163 1.89 -3.39 -12.60
N LEU A 164 2.07 -4.34 -13.53
CA LEU A 164 2.23 -5.75 -13.22
C LEU A 164 3.53 -6.34 -13.80
N TRP A 165 4.19 -7.17 -12.99
CA TRP A 165 5.45 -7.86 -13.32
C TRP A 165 5.34 -8.89 -14.46
N LYS A 166 4.11 -9.28 -14.86
CA LYS A 166 3.85 -10.20 -15.96
C LYS A 166 2.60 -9.76 -16.73
N GLY A 167 2.71 -9.69 -18.05
CA GLY A 167 1.55 -9.52 -18.96
C GLY A 167 1.35 -8.13 -19.58
N GLU A 168 2.32 -7.21 -19.48
CA GLU A 168 2.25 -5.88 -20.11
C GLU A 168 0.96 -5.12 -19.77
N TYR A 169 0.58 -5.10 -18.50
CA TYR A 169 -0.60 -4.37 -18.08
C TYR A 169 -0.25 -2.90 -17.86
N ASP A 170 -0.66 -2.13 -18.86
CA ASP A 170 -0.38 -0.72 -19.01
C ASP A 170 -1.55 0.12 -18.47
N LEU A 171 -1.25 1.13 -17.65
CA LEU A 171 -2.23 2.13 -17.24
C LEU A 171 -2.66 2.97 -18.43
N ALA A 172 -3.92 3.39 -18.43
CA ALA A 172 -4.42 4.25 -19.49
C ALA A 172 -3.65 5.60 -19.51
N PRO A 173 -3.43 6.19 -20.70
CA PRO A 173 -2.72 7.45 -20.90
C PRO A 173 -3.17 8.63 -20.03
N TRP A 174 -4.45 8.63 -19.62
CA TRP A 174 -5.12 9.67 -18.85
C TRP A 174 -5.12 9.40 -17.33
N THR A 175 -4.27 8.49 -16.85
CA THR A 175 -4.23 8.12 -15.42
C THR A 175 -2.88 8.46 -14.79
N ILE A 176 -2.90 8.66 -13.47
CA ILE A 176 -1.72 8.94 -12.66
C ILE A 176 -1.58 7.85 -11.60
N ARG A 177 -0.40 7.23 -11.55
CA ARG A 177 0.00 6.31 -10.48
C ARG A 177 0.49 7.13 -9.29
N LEU A 178 -0.21 7.04 -8.17
CA LEU A 178 0.17 7.70 -6.92
C LEU A 178 1.07 6.84 -6.05
N GLY A 179 0.85 5.54 -6.10
CA GLY A 179 1.63 4.59 -5.33
C GLY A 179 1.68 3.23 -6.00
N SER A 180 2.74 2.50 -5.69
CA SER A 180 3.05 1.16 -6.19
C SER A 180 2.89 0.15 -5.09
N CYS A 181 2.34 -1.02 -5.38
CA CYS A 181 2.47 -2.10 -4.41
C CYS A 181 3.94 -2.50 -4.22
N LYS A 182 4.32 -2.71 -2.97
CA LYS A 182 5.57 -3.37 -2.58
C LYS A 182 5.51 -4.85 -2.98
N ALA A 183 6.37 -5.28 -3.90
CA ALA A 183 6.42 -6.67 -4.36
C ALA A 183 7.16 -7.57 -3.35
N ASN A 184 6.49 -7.96 -2.27
CA ASN A 184 7.02 -8.88 -1.27
C ASN A 184 6.07 -10.08 -1.05
N PRO A 185 6.57 -11.33 -1.03
CA PRO A 185 5.75 -12.49 -0.72
C PRO A 185 5.02 -12.32 0.63
N GLY A 186 3.70 -12.45 0.63
CA GLY A 186 2.86 -12.33 1.82
C GLY A 186 2.50 -10.91 2.26
N ILE A 187 2.94 -9.86 1.54
CA ILE A 187 2.48 -8.49 1.75
C ILE A 187 1.47 -8.14 0.64
N PHE A 188 0.26 -7.77 1.06
CA PHE A 188 -0.83 -7.38 0.17
C PHE A 188 -0.95 -5.86 0.14
N GLY A 189 -0.25 -5.23 -0.79
CA GLY A 189 -0.30 -3.79 -1.00
C GLY A 189 -1.17 -3.38 -2.18
N ARG A 190 -1.22 -2.08 -2.46
CA ARG A 190 -2.08 -1.50 -3.50
C ARG A 190 -1.30 -0.58 -4.43
N THR A 191 -1.61 -0.68 -5.71
CA THR A 191 -1.32 0.39 -6.67
C THR A 191 -2.49 1.38 -6.62
N ILE A 192 -2.21 2.65 -6.32
CA ILE A 192 -3.23 3.70 -6.22
C ILE A 192 -3.19 4.51 -7.51
N ILE A 193 -4.32 4.59 -8.20
CA ILE A 193 -4.45 5.17 -9.53
C ILE A 193 -5.49 6.28 -9.49
N TYR A 194 -5.16 7.46 -9.99
CA TYR A 194 -6.11 8.54 -10.24
C TYR A 194 -6.46 8.61 -11.72
N ASP A 195 -7.74 8.58 -12.06
CA ASP A 195 -8.24 8.76 -13.43
C ASP A 195 -8.72 10.20 -13.61
N ILE A 196 -8.06 10.97 -14.48
CA ILE A 196 -8.34 12.42 -14.63
C ILE A 196 -9.73 12.69 -15.24
N ARG A 197 -10.27 11.75 -16.03
CA ARG A 197 -11.54 11.93 -16.76
C ARG A 197 -12.72 11.76 -15.83
N THR A 198 -12.66 10.74 -14.99
CA THR A 198 -13.69 10.48 -13.98
C THR A 198 -13.44 11.26 -12.69
N LYS A 199 -12.20 11.67 -12.42
CA LYS A 199 -11.74 12.26 -11.16
C LYS A 199 -11.87 11.32 -9.96
N HIS A 200 -11.78 10.02 -10.23
CA HIS A 200 -11.87 8.96 -9.22
C HIS A 200 -10.49 8.35 -8.96
N ILE A 201 -10.36 7.76 -7.77
CA ILE A 201 -9.23 6.93 -7.37
C ILE A 201 -9.67 5.46 -7.41
N ILE A 202 -8.81 4.63 -8.00
CA ILE A 202 -8.92 3.17 -8.05
C ILE A 202 -7.76 2.60 -7.24
N GLN A 203 -8.06 1.60 -6.43
CA GLN A 203 -7.06 0.88 -5.64
C GLN A 203 -6.92 -0.53 -6.21
N TRP A 204 -5.83 -0.77 -6.93
CA TRP A 204 -5.56 -2.05 -7.55
C TRP A 204 -4.74 -2.93 -6.59
N PRO A 205 -5.32 -3.99 -6.00
CA PRO A 205 -4.57 -4.92 -5.15
C PRO A 205 -3.52 -5.66 -5.98
N ASN A 206 -2.27 -5.66 -5.51
CA ASN A 206 -1.27 -6.55 -6.06
C ASN A 206 -1.37 -7.88 -5.32
N ASN A 207 -2.06 -8.81 -5.96
CA ASN A 207 -1.98 -10.19 -5.56
C ASN A 207 -0.95 -10.81 -6.51
N SER A 208 0.12 -11.40 -5.99
CA SER A 208 0.83 -12.46 -6.72
C SER A 208 0.08 -13.75 -6.31
N PRO A 209 -0.79 -14.39 -7.12
CA PRO A 209 -1.11 -14.31 -8.56
C PRO A 209 -2.51 -13.73 -8.82
N GLY A 210 -2.59 -12.43 -9.07
CA GLY A 210 -3.77 -11.63 -8.81
C GLY A 210 -4.83 -11.63 -9.88
N TYR A 211 -5.81 -12.51 -9.69
CA TYR A 211 -7.25 -12.49 -9.93
C TYR A 211 -7.98 -11.34 -10.66
N THR A 212 -7.39 -10.16 -10.88
CA THR A 212 -7.96 -9.06 -11.69
C THR A 212 -6.98 -8.73 -12.81
N ASN A 213 -7.33 -9.13 -14.02
CA ASN A 213 -6.52 -8.91 -15.21
C ASN A 213 -6.43 -7.41 -15.58
N THR A 214 -7.29 -6.54 -15.04
CA THR A 214 -7.23 -5.09 -15.24
C THR A 214 -7.83 -4.35 -14.05
N TYR A 215 -7.37 -3.12 -13.81
CA TYR A 215 -7.95 -2.21 -12.83
C TYR A 215 -9.28 -1.59 -13.30
N LEU A 216 -9.62 -1.69 -14.60
CA LEU A 216 -10.80 -1.04 -15.17
C LEU A 216 -12.13 -1.56 -14.59
N ASP A 217 -12.16 -2.82 -14.17
CA ASP A 217 -13.36 -3.45 -13.60
C ASP A 217 -13.47 -3.23 -12.08
N LEU A 218 -12.48 -2.58 -11.47
CA LEU A 218 -12.46 -2.34 -10.04
C LEU A 218 -13.36 -1.15 -9.67
N PRO A 219 -13.99 -1.19 -8.49
CA PRO A 219 -14.72 -0.04 -7.98
C PRO A 219 -13.79 1.16 -7.86
N SER A 220 -14.26 2.30 -8.33
CA SER A 220 -13.61 3.59 -8.19
C SER A 220 -14.37 4.46 -7.20
N VAL A 221 -13.67 5.39 -6.55
CA VAL A 221 -14.24 6.31 -5.55
C VAL A 221 -13.85 7.73 -5.91
N PRO A 222 -14.72 8.76 -5.77
CA PRO A 222 -14.31 10.14 -6.01
C PRO A 222 -13.05 10.50 -5.23
N ALA A 223 -12.08 11.14 -5.88
CA ALA A 223 -10.75 11.33 -5.29
C ALA A 223 -10.78 12.04 -3.93
N LYS A 224 -11.62 13.08 -3.80
CA LYS A 224 -11.83 13.78 -2.54
C LYS A 224 -12.28 12.84 -1.41
N VAL A 225 -13.25 11.97 -1.69
CA VAL A 225 -13.79 11.03 -0.69
C VAL A 225 -12.72 10.05 -0.23
N MET A 226 -11.93 9.50 -1.18
CA MET A 226 -10.86 8.56 -0.84
C MET A 226 -9.74 9.22 -0.03
N LEU A 227 -9.29 10.42 -0.45
CA LEU A 227 -8.20 11.14 0.23
C LEU A 227 -8.63 11.66 1.60
N ASP A 228 -9.85 12.17 1.76
CA ASP A 228 -10.40 12.55 3.06
C ASP A 228 -10.45 11.32 3.99
N GLN A 229 -10.93 10.17 3.48
CA GLN A 229 -10.95 8.93 4.26
C GLN A 229 -9.55 8.47 4.67
N TRP A 230 -8.55 8.64 3.80
CA TRP A 230 -7.16 8.32 4.12
C TRP A 230 -6.62 9.21 5.25
N ILE A 231 -6.88 10.51 5.17
CA ILE A 231 -6.51 11.47 6.24
C ILE A 231 -7.20 11.08 7.56
N GLU A 232 -8.49 10.78 7.53
CA GLU A 232 -9.22 10.33 8.72
C GLU A 232 -8.66 9.01 9.28
N ASN A 233 -8.24 8.07 8.43
CA ASN A 233 -7.60 6.85 8.90
C ASN A 233 -6.25 7.10 9.60
N LEU A 234 -5.47 8.08 9.14
CA LEU A 234 -4.24 8.50 9.82
C LEU A 234 -4.55 9.21 11.14
N ARG A 235 -5.58 10.07 11.16
CA ARG A 235 -6.05 10.76 12.38
C ARG A 235 -6.55 9.78 13.43
N ASP A 236 -7.33 8.78 13.03
CA ASP A 236 -7.85 7.70 13.88
C ASP A 236 -6.80 6.63 14.24
N LEU A 237 -5.57 6.74 13.72
CA LEU A 237 -4.51 5.72 13.83
C LEU A 237 -4.94 4.34 13.31
N LYS A 238 -5.93 4.32 12.43
CA LYS A 238 -6.36 3.16 11.64
C LYS A 238 -5.26 2.76 10.66
N GLU A 239 -4.58 3.74 10.07
CA GLU A 239 -3.26 3.56 9.45
C GLU A 239 -2.21 4.13 10.39
N LEU A 240 -1.27 3.30 10.82
CA LEU A 240 -0.24 3.63 11.80
C LEU A 240 1.14 3.64 11.13
N PRO A 241 1.59 4.79 10.63
CA PRO A 241 2.95 4.95 10.12
C PRO A 241 3.97 4.91 11.27
N TRP A 242 4.98 4.04 11.15
CA TRP A 242 6.08 3.94 12.10
C TRP A 242 7.45 3.86 11.41
N SER A 243 8.42 4.64 11.91
CA SER A 243 9.81 4.62 11.45
C SER A 243 10.72 4.27 12.63
N ASP A 244 11.54 3.24 12.56
CA ASP A 244 12.51 2.94 13.63
C ASP A 244 13.89 3.63 13.41
N GLY A 245 13.93 4.56 12.44
CA GLY A 245 15.14 5.24 11.97
C GLY A 245 16.02 4.41 11.02
N ARG A 246 15.68 3.15 10.75
CA ARG A 246 16.31 2.31 9.71
C ARG A 246 15.35 1.90 8.62
N SER A 247 14.10 1.63 8.98
CA SER A 247 13.02 1.33 8.06
C SER A 247 11.74 2.04 8.46
N ARG A 248 10.92 2.33 7.46
CA ARG A 248 9.57 2.83 7.65
C ARG A 248 8.56 1.81 7.15
N HIS A 249 7.45 1.69 7.86
CA HIS A 249 6.33 0.82 7.51
C HIS A 249 5.03 1.48 7.96
N VAL A 250 3.92 1.03 7.40
CA VAL A 250 2.58 1.43 7.83
C VAL A 250 1.82 0.16 8.24
N GLU A 251 1.31 0.14 9.47
CA GLU A 251 0.44 -0.93 9.95
C GLU A 251 -1.02 -0.48 9.85
N SER A 252 -1.89 -1.26 9.20
CA SER A 252 -3.32 -0.93 9.07
C SER A 252 -4.18 -1.77 10.03
N GLU A 253 -5.21 -1.15 10.60
CA GLU A 253 -6.28 -1.80 11.34
C GLU A 253 -7.35 -2.31 10.37
N PRO A 254 -8.00 -3.45 10.62
CA PRO A 254 -9.29 -3.73 10.01
C PRO A 254 -10.32 -2.67 10.46
N SER A 255 -11.10 -2.00 9.60
CA SER A 255 -11.28 -2.07 8.14
C SER A 255 -10.60 -0.94 7.35
N ALA A 256 -9.58 -0.31 7.94
CA ALA A 256 -8.75 0.66 7.23
C ALA A 256 -8.14 -0.01 5.99
N PRO A 257 -8.16 0.64 4.81
CA PRO A 257 -7.35 0.25 3.66
C PRO A 257 -5.98 -0.32 4.11
N PRO A 258 -5.69 -1.61 3.88
CA PRO A 258 -6.27 -2.48 2.87
C PRO A 258 -7.40 -3.41 3.30
N PHE A 259 -7.85 -3.34 4.55
CA PHE A 259 -8.97 -4.13 5.06
C PHE A 259 -10.34 -3.59 4.66
N GLY A 260 -10.50 -3.25 3.38
CA GLY A 260 -11.75 -2.84 2.78
C GLY A 260 -12.03 -3.71 1.58
N TYR A 261 -12.93 -4.67 1.75
CA TYR A 261 -13.61 -5.48 0.73
C TYR A 261 -12.79 -6.58 0.02
N ILE A 262 -11.58 -6.32 -0.46
CA ILE A 262 -10.84 -7.30 -1.26
C ILE A 262 -10.21 -8.39 -0.40
N ASP A 263 -9.47 -8.04 0.67
CA ASP A 263 -8.80 -9.04 1.53
C ASP A 263 -9.80 -9.90 2.33
N TYR A 264 -10.94 -9.31 2.70
CA TYR A 264 -11.97 -9.95 3.54
C TYR A 264 -12.72 -11.06 2.79
N ILE A 265 -12.96 -10.89 1.49
CA ILE A 265 -13.60 -11.91 0.66
C ILE A 265 -12.53 -12.80 -0.03
N ALA A 266 -11.31 -12.30 -0.30
CA ALA A 266 -10.26 -13.00 -1.09
C ALA A 266 -9.61 -14.13 -0.36
N ASN A 267 -9.26 -13.85 0.88
CA ASN A 267 -8.39 -14.72 1.61
C ASN A 267 -9.07 -15.33 2.84
N GLY A 268 -10.36 -15.05 3.07
CA GLY A 268 -11.13 -15.58 4.20
C GLY A 268 -10.51 -15.26 5.56
N TYR A 269 -9.63 -14.25 5.64
CA TYR A 269 -8.97 -13.86 6.88
C TYR A 269 -9.95 -13.08 7.76
N ASN A 270 -10.70 -13.83 8.58
CA ASN A 270 -11.17 -13.28 9.84
C ASN A 270 -9.94 -12.99 10.70
N ILE A 271 -9.51 -11.72 10.76
CA ILE A 271 -8.67 -11.27 11.87
C ILE A 271 -9.59 -11.17 13.07
N VAL A 272 -9.72 -12.30 13.76
CA VAL A 272 -10.27 -12.32 15.12
C VAL A 272 -9.22 -11.64 15.99
N ASP A 273 -9.63 -10.77 16.91
CA ASP A 273 -8.74 -10.32 17.98
C ASP A 273 -8.02 -11.56 18.55
N PRO A 274 -6.68 -11.54 18.66
CA PRO A 274 -5.95 -12.73 19.06
C PRO A 274 -6.52 -13.19 20.41
N THR A 275 -7.05 -14.40 20.40
CA THR A 275 -7.57 -15.03 21.61
C THR A 275 -6.40 -15.29 22.56
N PRO A 276 -6.64 -15.47 23.87
CA PRO A 276 -5.56 -15.70 24.84
C PRO A 276 -4.66 -16.93 24.55
N ASP A 277 -5.10 -17.81 23.64
CA ASP A 277 -4.40 -18.99 23.13
C ASP A 277 -3.70 -18.78 21.78
N ALA A 278 -3.72 -17.56 21.23
CA ALA A 278 -2.97 -17.22 20.02
C ALA A 278 -1.45 -17.39 20.22
N ASP A 279 -0.74 -17.62 19.11
CA ASP A 279 0.73 -17.67 19.11
C ASP A 279 1.30 -16.38 19.73
N GLN A 280 2.28 -16.52 20.62
CA GLN A 280 2.93 -15.39 21.30
C GLN A 280 3.47 -14.35 20.29
N TYR A 281 3.90 -14.79 19.10
CA TYR A 281 4.33 -13.90 18.03
C TYR A 281 3.21 -12.94 17.60
N LEU A 282 1.98 -13.44 17.44
CA LEU A 282 0.81 -12.63 17.05
C LEU A 282 0.40 -11.68 18.17
N LEU A 283 0.48 -12.13 19.43
CA LEU A 283 0.22 -11.29 20.60
C LEU A 283 1.25 -10.16 20.72
N ASP A 284 2.52 -10.45 20.48
CA ASP A 284 3.59 -9.47 20.53
C ASP A 284 3.43 -8.40 19.43
N ASP A 285 3.09 -8.80 18.19
CA ASP A 285 2.81 -7.85 17.11
C ASP A 285 1.59 -6.96 17.43
N TYR A 286 0.51 -7.55 17.98
CA TYR A 286 -0.66 -6.79 18.44
C TYR A 286 -0.30 -5.79 19.56
N ASN A 287 0.43 -6.24 20.57
CA ASN A 287 0.84 -5.40 21.71
C ASN A 287 1.79 -4.29 21.27
N LYS A 288 2.72 -4.56 20.35
CA LYS A 288 3.61 -3.56 19.78
C LYS A 288 2.81 -2.46 19.08
N ARG A 289 1.84 -2.84 18.24
CA ARG A 289 0.95 -1.88 17.58
C ARG A 289 0.15 -1.06 18.57
N ALA A 290 -0.44 -1.70 19.58
CA ALA A 290 -1.19 -1.01 20.64
C ALA A 290 -0.31 -0.02 21.42
N ALA A 291 0.93 -0.39 21.75
CA ALA A 291 1.90 0.49 22.41
C ALA A 291 2.25 1.71 21.55
N GLN A 292 2.48 1.51 20.25
CA GLN A 292 2.74 2.60 19.31
C GLN A 292 1.55 3.56 19.17
N LYS A 293 0.32 3.04 19.04
CA LYS A 293 -0.91 3.87 19.02
C LYS A 293 -1.06 4.67 20.30
N ARG A 294 -0.83 4.02 21.45
CA ARG A 294 -0.86 4.68 22.76
C ARG A 294 0.14 5.83 22.85
N LEU A 295 1.35 5.67 22.30
CA LEU A 295 2.33 6.77 22.25
C LEU A 295 1.79 7.98 21.47
N PHE A 296 1.09 7.80 20.36
CA PHE A 296 0.46 8.93 19.65
C PHE A 296 -0.62 9.61 20.51
N VAL A 297 -1.53 8.81 21.09
CA VAL A 297 -2.67 9.31 21.88
C VAL A 297 -2.21 10.03 23.14
N GLU A 298 -1.30 9.46 23.92
CA GLU A 298 -0.79 10.07 25.16
C GLU A 298 -0.06 11.39 24.91
N HIS A 299 0.41 11.61 23.68
CA HIS A 299 1.07 12.84 23.27
C HIS A 299 0.15 13.77 22.45
N GLY A 300 -1.16 13.53 22.49
CA GLY A 300 -2.18 14.46 22.00
C GLY A 300 -2.50 14.38 20.51
N TRP A 301 -2.10 13.31 19.82
CA TRP A 301 -2.58 13.08 18.45
C TRP A 301 -4.10 12.84 18.41
N PRO A 302 -4.85 13.37 17.43
CA PRO A 302 -4.42 14.24 16.34
C PRO A 302 -4.49 15.75 16.63
N ASP A 303 -5.12 16.18 17.72
CA ASP A 303 -5.56 17.59 17.88
C ASP A 303 -4.57 18.50 18.63
N ASP A 304 -3.89 17.99 19.67
CA ASP A 304 -2.89 18.73 20.48
C ASP A 304 -1.55 18.00 20.48
N PHE A 305 -1.03 17.69 19.29
CA PHE A 305 0.13 16.79 19.18
C PHE A 305 1.43 17.43 19.68
N ARG A 306 1.91 16.98 20.83
CA ARG A 306 3.12 17.44 21.51
C ARG A 306 4.36 16.76 20.92
N VAL A 307 4.76 17.22 19.73
CA VAL A 307 5.84 16.64 18.91
C VAL A 307 7.14 16.36 19.69
N LYS A 308 7.60 17.31 20.54
CA LYS A 308 8.87 17.15 21.28
C LYS A 308 8.80 16.04 22.34
N GLU A 309 7.67 15.91 23.01
CA GLU A 309 7.42 14.87 24.00
C GLU A 309 7.31 13.51 23.29
N PHE A 310 6.50 13.43 22.24
CA PHE A 310 6.36 12.23 21.41
C PHE A 310 7.70 11.73 20.88
N ARG A 311 8.53 12.59 20.27
CA ARG A 311 9.87 12.21 19.77
C ARG A 311 10.76 11.65 20.88
N SER A 312 10.61 12.13 22.12
CA SER A 312 11.42 11.66 23.24
C SER A 312 10.93 10.30 23.73
N ALA A 313 9.61 10.14 23.91
CA ALA A 313 9.00 8.87 24.30
C ALA A 313 9.23 7.77 23.25
N LYS A 314 9.03 8.10 21.97
CA LYS A 314 9.29 7.21 20.84
C LYS A 314 10.73 6.72 20.80
N ARG A 315 11.72 7.60 21.00
CA ARG A 315 13.14 7.22 21.02
C ARG A 315 13.47 6.24 22.14
N GLU A 316 12.92 6.42 23.34
CA GLU A 316 13.12 5.47 24.44
C GLU A 316 12.42 4.14 24.17
N PHE A 317 11.19 4.16 23.63
CA PHE A 317 10.48 2.94 23.22
C PHE A 317 11.27 2.14 22.18
N ASP A 318 11.69 2.76 21.08
CA ASP A 318 12.44 2.09 20.00
C ASP A 318 13.78 1.54 20.50
N LYS A 319 14.43 2.24 21.43
CA LYS A 319 15.71 1.82 22.02
C LYS A 319 15.55 0.57 22.89
N GLU A 320 14.53 0.51 23.75
CA GLU A 320 14.28 -0.66 24.58
C GLU A 320 13.74 -1.84 23.75
N ASP A 321 12.84 -1.62 22.80
CA ASP A 321 12.37 -2.65 21.86
C ASP A 321 13.55 -3.28 21.10
N ARG A 322 14.40 -2.45 20.50
CA ARG A 322 15.58 -2.92 19.75
C ARG A 322 16.53 -3.71 20.64
N LYS A 323 16.77 -3.25 21.86
CA LYS A 323 17.65 -3.93 22.81
C LYS A 323 17.12 -5.32 23.15
N LEU A 324 15.83 -5.46 23.43
CA LEU A 324 15.20 -6.75 23.74
C LEU A 324 15.19 -7.68 22.52
N ARG A 325 14.82 -7.17 21.33
CA ARG A 325 14.85 -7.93 20.07
C ARG A 325 16.24 -8.46 19.73
N MET A 326 17.29 -7.63 19.89
CA MET A 326 18.67 -8.06 19.60
C MET A 326 19.15 -9.18 20.55
N VAL A 327 18.73 -9.17 21.82
CA VAL A 327 19.05 -10.26 22.76
C VAL A 327 18.40 -11.56 22.29
N THR A 328 17.12 -11.50 21.93
CA THR A 328 16.37 -12.65 21.40
C THR A 328 17.00 -13.19 20.12
N GLN A 329 17.36 -12.33 19.17
CA GLN A 329 17.96 -12.73 17.89
C GLN A 329 19.36 -13.36 18.07
N LYS A 330 20.22 -12.78 18.91
CA LYS A 330 21.56 -13.34 19.22
C LYS A 330 21.48 -14.75 19.80
N LEU A 331 20.47 -15.02 20.63
CA LEU A 331 20.25 -16.33 21.22
C LEU A 331 19.68 -17.35 20.21
N MET A 332 18.99 -16.89 19.16
CA MET A 332 18.53 -17.76 18.07
C MET A 332 19.64 -18.15 17.09
N HIS A 333 20.62 -17.27 16.82
CA HIS A 333 21.61 -17.48 15.76
C HIS A 333 22.94 -18.11 16.22
N ASN A 334 23.27 -18.07 17.53
CA ASN A 334 24.54 -18.57 18.05
C ASN A 334 24.40 -19.79 18.96
N GLY A 335 24.60 -21.01 18.42
CA GLY A 335 25.00 -22.21 19.18
C GLY A 335 24.01 -23.40 19.22
N PRO A 336 24.47 -24.62 19.58
CA PRO A 336 23.67 -25.85 19.52
C PRO A 336 22.45 -25.80 20.45
N TYR A 337 21.36 -26.42 19.98
CA TYR A 337 19.99 -26.32 20.51
C TYR A 337 19.84 -26.62 22.01
N ASP A 338 20.69 -27.45 22.60
CA ASP A 338 20.42 -28.05 23.93
C ASP A 338 20.88 -27.23 25.15
N GLY A 339 21.58 -26.10 24.98
CA GLY A 339 22.13 -25.33 26.11
C GLY A 339 21.50 -23.96 26.39
N LYS A 340 20.68 -23.44 25.47
CA LYS A 340 20.23 -22.02 25.48
C LYS A 340 18.72 -21.83 25.47
N ALA A 341 17.93 -22.92 25.50
CA ALA A 341 16.47 -22.85 25.46
C ALA A 341 15.87 -22.00 26.60
N GLY A 342 16.38 -22.16 27.83
CA GLY A 342 15.93 -21.37 28.98
C GLY A 342 16.23 -19.87 28.84
N ALA A 343 17.44 -19.51 28.40
CA ALA A 343 17.82 -18.11 28.17
C ALA A 343 17.03 -17.47 27.02
N ARG A 344 16.72 -18.25 25.97
CA ARG A 344 15.87 -17.81 24.86
C ARG A 344 14.43 -17.54 25.33
N ALA A 345 13.84 -18.45 26.09
CA ALA A 345 12.50 -18.29 26.64
C ALA A 345 12.40 -17.08 27.58
N GLU A 346 13.42 -16.86 28.43
CA GLU A 346 13.48 -15.68 29.31
C GLU A 346 13.60 -14.37 28.51
N ALA A 347 14.41 -14.34 27.45
CA ALA A 347 14.55 -13.16 26.59
C ALA A 347 13.25 -12.83 25.84
N MET A 348 12.57 -13.84 25.29
CA MET A 348 11.25 -13.68 24.68
C MET A 348 10.23 -13.14 25.69
N ALA A 349 10.11 -13.77 26.86
CA ALA A 349 9.16 -13.34 27.89
C ALA A 349 9.41 -11.89 28.37
N LYS A 350 10.67 -11.45 28.46
CA LYS A 350 11.00 -10.05 28.76
C LYS A 350 10.56 -9.10 27.65
N HIS A 351 10.72 -9.49 26.40
CA HIS A 351 10.28 -8.71 25.25
C HIS A 351 8.74 -8.61 25.20
N SER A 352 8.04 -9.74 25.27
CA SER A 352 6.57 -9.78 25.29
C SER A 352 6.00 -8.95 26.44
N LYS A 353 6.55 -9.10 27.66
CA LYS A 353 6.11 -8.32 28.82
C LYS A 353 6.32 -6.81 28.65
N PHE A 354 7.43 -6.40 28.05
CA PHE A 354 7.67 -4.99 27.74
C PHE A 354 6.60 -4.44 26.79
N LEU A 355 6.24 -5.18 25.74
CA LEU A 355 5.21 -4.78 24.79
C LEU A 355 3.82 -4.72 25.44
N GLU A 356 3.46 -5.69 26.28
CA GLU A 356 2.21 -5.68 27.06
C GLU A 356 2.11 -4.45 27.98
N GLU A 357 3.17 -4.16 28.74
CA GLU A 357 3.22 -3.03 29.65
C GLU A 357 3.14 -1.69 28.89
N ALA A 358 3.87 -1.59 27.77
CA ALA A 358 3.84 -0.41 26.90
C ALA A 358 2.45 -0.21 26.27
N ALA A 359 1.78 -1.29 25.86
CA ALA A 359 0.41 -1.25 25.35
C ALA A 359 -0.62 -0.77 26.40
N GLY A 360 -0.25 -0.78 27.69
CA GLY A 360 -1.18 -0.47 28.78
C GLY A 360 -2.18 -1.58 29.07
N LEU A 361 -1.98 -2.74 28.45
CA LEU A 361 -2.76 -3.95 28.68
C LEU A 361 -2.21 -4.62 29.95
N ARG A 362 -2.75 -4.24 31.10
CA ARG A 362 -2.51 -5.01 32.34
C ARG A 362 -3.05 -6.43 32.12
N ALA A 363 -2.14 -7.39 31.97
CA ALA A 363 -2.33 -8.83 32.16
C ALA A 363 -3.80 -9.31 32.08
N ILE A 364 -4.33 -9.47 30.87
CA ILE A 364 -5.54 -10.30 30.66
C ILE A 364 -5.23 -11.77 31.06
N ILE A 365 -3.95 -12.14 31.14
CA ILE A 365 -3.48 -13.48 31.50
C ILE A 365 -3.23 -13.58 33.01
N LYS A 366 -4.27 -13.53 33.85
CA LYS A 366 -4.18 -14.12 35.20
C LYS A 366 -5.48 -14.55 35.88
N SER A 367 -6.62 -14.62 35.18
CA SER A 367 -7.90 -14.99 35.81
C SER A 367 -8.64 -16.18 35.21
N SER A 368 -7.94 -17.16 34.61
CA SER A 368 -8.60 -18.38 34.10
C SER A 368 -7.80 -19.66 34.33
N ARG A 369 -7.29 -19.88 35.55
CA ARG A 369 -7.05 -21.24 36.09
C ARG A 369 -7.32 -21.24 37.60
N ARG A 370 -8.58 -21.54 37.96
CA ARG A 370 -8.89 -22.28 39.18
C ARG A 370 -9.29 -23.68 38.77
#